data_AF-A0A4Y2NQS6-F1
#
_entry.id   AF-A0A4Y2NQS6-F1
#
_cell.length_a   1.000
_cell.length_b   1.000
_cell.length_c   1.000
_cell.angle_alpha   90.00
_cell.angle_beta   90.00
_cell.angle_gamma   90.00
#
_symmetry.space_group_name_H-M   'P 1'
#
loop_
_entity.id
_entity.type
_entity.pdbx_description
1 polymer ?
#
loop_
_entity_poly.entity_id
_entity_poly.type
_entity_poly.pdbx_seq_one_letter_code
_entity_poly.pdbx_strand_id
1 'polypeptide(L)' 'MFCQWCDRIYTTSAKKVVLTCGHNVHECCAKHLVRPPSLCLRCMKPLTDEDIDEIRRVSRDASMDDSWTDSSTDASSTDS' A
#
# COMPACT_ATOMS: atom_id res chain seq x y z
N MET A 1 -2.65 3.46 -15.42
CA MET A 1 -1.35 2.88 -15.01
C MET A 1 -1.65 1.62 -14.17
N PHE A 2 -0.76 0.62 -14.10
CA PHE A 2 -0.97 -0.58 -13.27
C PHE A 2 0.22 -0.82 -12.33
N CYS A 3 -0.03 -1.45 -11.18
CA CYS A 3 0.98 -1.81 -10.21
C CYS A 3 1.81 -2.98 -10.75
N GLN A 4 3.12 -2.81 -10.81
CA GLN A 4 4.04 -3.83 -11.33
C GLN A 4 4.29 -5.00 -10.36
N TRP A 5 3.71 -4.97 -9.16
CA TRP A 5 3.75 -6.07 -8.20
C TRP A 5 2.55 -7.02 -8.32
N CYS A 6 1.32 -6.50 -8.34
CA CYS A 6 0.10 -7.32 -8.38
C CYS A 6 -0.64 -7.27 -9.71
N ASP A 7 -0.10 -6.57 -10.71
CA ASP A 7 -0.66 -6.38 -12.05
C ASP A 7 -2.09 -5.79 -12.07
N ARG A 8 -2.54 -5.20 -10.97
CA ARG A 8 -3.84 -4.52 -10.86
C ARG A 8 -3.73 -3.04 -11.23
N ILE A 9 -4.80 -2.50 -11.81
CA ILE A 9 -4.93 -1.09 -12.19
C ILE A 9 -5.05 -0.23 -10.92
N TYR A 10 -4.40 0.94 -10.92
CA TYR A 10 -4.60 1.93 -9.86
C TYR A 10 -6.02 2.51 -9.95
N THR A 11 -6.76 2.46 -8.84
CA THR A 11 -8.00 3.24 -8.71
C THR A 11 -7.68 4.72 -8.52
N THR A 12 -8.66 5.58 -8.73
CA THR A 12 -8.50 7.05 -8.70
C THR A 12 -7.92 7.59 -7.39
N SER A 13 -8.12 6.88 -6.28
CA SER A 13 -7.62 7.24 -4.94
C SER A 13 -6.41 6.40 -4.48
N ALA A 14 -5.94 5.44 -5.29
CA ALA A 14 -4.84 4.57 -4.87
C ALA A 14 -3.51 5.32 -4.82
N LYS A 15 -2.91 5.38 -3.63
CA LYS A 15 -1.54 5.89 -3.45
C LYS A 15 -0.54 5.00 -4.19
N LYS A 16 0.41 5.66 -4.86
CA LYS A 16 1.40 5.07 -5.74
C LYS A 16 2.79 5.42 -5.25
N VAL A 17 3.69 4.44 -5.24
CA VAL A 17 5.12 4.62 -5.01
C VAL A 17 5.85 4.39 -6.34
N VAL A 18 6.67 5.34 -6.76
CA VAL A 18 7.59 5.20 -7.90
C VAL A 18 8.95 4.84 -7.34
N LEU A 19 9.44 3.66 -7.69
CA LEU A 19 10.79 3.23 -7.32
C LEU A 19 11.82 3.95 -8.21
N THR A 20 13.03 4.14 -7.69
CA THR A 20 14.18 4.70 -8.43
C THR A 20 14.51 3.91 -9.71
N CYS A 21 14.17 2.61 -9.74
CA CYS A 21 14.28 1.79 -10.95
C CYS A 21 13.20 2.06 -12.01
N GLY A 22 12.27 2.99 -11.77
CA GLY A 22 11.20 3.43 -12.68
C GLY A 22 9.89 2.64 -12.59
N HIS A 23 9.83 1.60 -11.75
CA HIS A 23 8.61 0.81 -11.55
C HIS A 23 7.68 1.42 -10.53
N ASN A 24 6.38 1.25 -10.75
CA ASN A 24 5.30 1.79 -9.96
C ASN A 24 4.64 0.64 -9.18
N VAL A 25 4.48 0.84 -7.87
CA VAL A 25 3.79 -0.13 -7.02
C VAL A 25 2.71 0.57 -6.20
N HIS A 26 1.66 -0.16 -5.81
CA HIS A 26 0.73 0.36 -4.80
C HIS A 26 1.46 0.55 -3.48
N GLU A 27 1.06 1.52 -2.68
CA GLU A 27 1.56 1.66 -1.32
C GLU A 27 1.44 0.34 -0.53
N CYS A 28 0.28 -0.32 -0.58
CA CYS A 28 0.06 -1.60 0.11
C CYS A 28 0.98 -2.72 -0.40
N CYS A 29 1.31 -2.73 -1.70
CA CYS A 29 2.27 -3.68 -2.25
C CYS A 29 3.70 -3.33 -1.84
N ALA A 30 4.03 -2.04 -1.74
CA ALA A 30 5.38 -1.58 -1.45
C ALA A 30 5.83 -1.91 -0.02
N LYS A 31 4.90 -1.97 0.94
CA LYS A 31 5.15 -2.41 2.32
C LYS A 31 5.82 -3.81 2.38
N HIS A 32 5.56 -4.67 1.40
CA HIS A 32 6.16 -6.01 1.32
C HIS A 32 7.58 -6.01 0.75
N LEU A 33 8.03 -4.93 0.09
CA LEU A 33 9.34 -4.82 -0.54
C LEU A 33 10.48 -4.44 0.42
N VAL A 34 10.14 -3.91 1.60
CA VAL A 34 11.14 -3.41 2.58
C VAL A 34 11.83 -4.56 3.34
N ARG A 35 11.37 -5.81 3.17
CA ARG A 35 11.99 -6.98 3.81
C ARG A 35 13.19 -7.47 2.98
N PRO A 36 14.31 -7.86 3.62
CA PRO A 36 15.44 -8.43 2.91
C PRO A 36 15.05 -9.73 2.16
N PRO A 37 15.52 -9.92 0.91
CA PRO A 37 16.25 -8.96 0.10
C PRO A 37 15.30 -7.90 -0.50
N SER A 38 15.57 -6.62 -0.24
CA SER A 38 14.76 -5.50 -0.74
C SER A 38 15.07 -5.23 -2.20
N LEU A 39 14.32 -5.89 -3.10
CA LEU A 39 14.51 -5.86 -4.54
C LEU A 39 13.22 -5.45 -5.25
N CYS A 40 13.32 -4.73 -6.36
CA CYS A 40 12.21 -4.57 -7.28
C CYS A 40 11.90 -5.91 -7.97
N LEU A 41 10.68 -6.45 -7.81
CA LEU A 41 10.33 -7.74 -8.42
C LEU A 41 10.28 -7.77 -9.94
N ARG A 42 10.26 -6.61 -10.62
CA ARG A 42 10.25 -6.58 -12.09
C ARG A 42 11.64 -6.67 -12.70
N CYS A 43 12.61 -5.93 -12.17
CA CYS A 43 13.96 -5.87 -12.73
C CYS A 43 15.03 -6.47 -11.82
N MET A 44 14.65 -6.97 -10.64
CA MET A 44 15.53 -7.51 -9.61
C MET A 44 16.62 -6.54 -9.13
N LYS A 45 16.50 -5.25 -9.45
CA LYS A 45 17.41 -4.22 -8.94
C LYS A 45 17.17 -4.01 -7.45
N PRO A 46 18.23 -3.81 -6.65
CA PRO A 46 18.09 -3.42 -5.26
C PRO A 46 17.28 -2.15 -5.12
N LEU A 47 16.44 -2.10 -4.10
CA LEU A 47 15.84 -0.85 -3.65
C LEU A 47 16.92 0.02 -3.02
N THR A 48 16.85 1.31 -3.31
CA THR A 48 17.72 2.31 -2.69
C THR A 48 17.17 2.72 -1.32
N ASP A 49 18.00 3.39 -0.51
CA ASP A 49 17.53 3.98 0.74
C ASP A 49 16.41 5.01 0.50
N GLU A 50 16.47 5.73 -0.64
CA GLU A 50 15.41 6.64 -1.09
C GLU A 50 14.09 5.93 -1.33
N ASP A 51 14.11 4.74 -1.98
CA ASP A 51 12.91 3.91 -2.16
C ASP A 51 12.32 3.50 -0.82
N ILE A 52 13.18 3.08 0.13
CA ILE A 52 12.76 2.61 1.44
C ILE A 52 12.12 3.75 2.25
N ASP A 53 12.72 4.94 2.22
CA ASP A 53 12.21 6.11 2.91
C ASP A 53 10.90 6.60 2.30
N GLU A 54 10.75 6.57 0.98
CA GLU A 54 9.48 6.90 0.33
C GLU A 54 8.38 5.92 0.72
N ILE A 55 8.65 4.61 0.73
CA ILE A 55 7.69 3.60 1.17
C ILE A 55 7.25 3.87 2.61
N ARG A 56 8.18 4.22 3.51
CA ARG A 56 7.88 4.56 4.90
C ARG A 56 7.05 5.83 5.02
N ARG A 57 7.35 6.87 4.24
CA ARG A 57 6.59 8.14 4.22
C ARG A 57 5.14 7.89 3.81
N VAL A 58 4.91 7.27 2.65
CA VAL A 58 3.57 7.04 2.12
C VAL A 58 2.75 6.13 3.04
N SER A 59 3.41 5.15 3.69
CA SER A 59 2.79 4.27 4.69
C SER A 59 2.29 5.00 5.93
N ARG A 60 2.96 6.09 6.33
CA ARG A 60 2.62 6.87 7.53
C ARG A 60 1.42 7.79 7.27
N ASP A 61 1.31 8.34 6.07
CA ASP A 61 0.20 9.20 5.67
C ASP A 61 -1.12 8.43 5.46
N ALA A 62 -1.09 7.10 5.43
CA ALA A 62 -2.29 6.26 5.33
C ALA A 62 -2.93 5.96 6.70
N SER A 63 -2.17 6.04 7.79
CA SER A 63 -2.68 5.66 9.12
C SER A 63 -3.61 6.69 9.77
N MET A 64 -4.02 7.73 9.04
CA MET A 64 -5.04 8.68 9.51
C MET A 64 -6.45 8.36 8.95
N ASP A 65 -6.60 7.36 8.08
CA ASP A 65 -7.89 7.00 7.46
C ASP A 65 -8.37 5.57 7.80
N ASP A 66 -7.72 4.90 8.75
CA ASP A 66 -8.23 3.64 9.30
C ASP A 66 -9.34 3.91 10.35
N SER A 67 -10.35 4.70 9.99
CA SER A 67 -11.65 4.61 10.66
C SER A 67 -12.36 3.38 10.12
N TRP A 68 -11.94 2.21 10.62
CA TRP A 68 -12.75 1.01 10.50
C TRP A 68 -14.02 1.28 11.31
N THR A 69 -15.08 1.70 10.63
CA THR A 69 -16.41 1.68 11.22
C THR A 69 -16.75 0.22 11.44
N ASP A 70 -16.47 -0.26 12.65
CA ASP A 70 -17.15 -1.40 13.22
C ASP A 70 -18.63 -1.02 13.28
N SER A 71 -19.39 -1.35 12.24
CA SER A 71 -20.84 -1.34 12.31
C SER A 71 -21.29 -2.55 13.12
N SER A 72 -21.01 -2.49 14.43
CA SER A 72 -21.82 -3.12 15.45
C SER A 72 -23.23 -2.55 15.31
N THR A 73 -24.08 -3.23 14.53
CA THR A 73 -25.52 -2.96 14.56
C THR A 73 -26.11 -3.84 15.65
N ASP A 74 -26.15 -3.26 16.85
CA ASP A 74 -26.98 -3.71 17.97
C ASP A 74 -28.45 -3.60 17.54
N ALA A 75 -29.05 -4.74 17.18
CA ALA A 75 -30.49 -4.83 16.95
C ALA A 75 -31.17 -5.26 18.26
N SER A 76 -31.15 -4.36 19.25
CA SER A 76 -32.07 -4.42 20.38
C SER A 76 -33.38 -3.75 19.95
N SER A 77 -34.43 -4.54 19.72
CA SER A 77 -35.82 -4.08 19.72
C SER A 77 -36.77 -5.24 20.06
N THR A 78 -37.07 -5.30 21.35
CA THR A 78 -38.36 -5.59 22.00
C THR A 78 -39.58 -6.01 21.16
N ASP A 79 -40.29 -6.99 21.75
CA ASP A 79 -41.76 -7.13 21.91
C ASP A 79 -42.54 -8.10 20.98
N SER A 80 -42.88 -9.28 21.52
CA SER A 80 -44.26 -9.81 21.69
C SER A 80 -44.25 -11.12 22.49
#